data_AF-A0AAV5DZG7-F1
#
_entry.id   AF-A0AAV5DZG7-F1
#
_cell.length_a   1.000
_cell.length_b   1.000
_cell.length_c   1.000
_cell.angle_alpha   90.00
_cell.angle_beta   90.00
_cell.angle_gamma   90.00
#
_symmetry.space_group_name_H-M   'P 1'
#
loop_
_entity.id
_entity.type
_entity.pdbx_description
1 polymer ?
#
loop_
_entity_poly.entity_id
_entity_poly.type
_entity_poly.pdbx_seq_one_letter_code
_entity_poly.pdbx_strand_id
1 'polypeptide(L)'
;MVLNDSSNIPVPPSDIGKHIGTLLDSKDGMDVSFAIGDEILFAHRAVLAARSPALREQLLGSTGNATRSPPIAITTHKITPATFRAMLRFIYTDNLPGDNELGHPSTEALHNLLAAADWYALHRLKLLCANKLWNDISVDTVAATLACAKKYNCPELRTSALTSLQ
;
A
#
# COMPACT_ATOMS: atom_id res chain seq x y z
N MET A 1 4.99 -14.69 51.92
CA MET A 1 3.75 -14.52 51.13
C MET A 1 4.20 -14.11 49.73
N VAL A 2 4.23 -15.07 48.80
CA VAL A 2 4.70 -14.86 47.43
C VAL A 2 3.48 -14.38 46.64
N LEU A 3 3.54 -13.17 46.09
CA LEU A 3 2.51 -12.70 45.17
C LEU A 3 2.65 -13.52 43.89
N ASN A 4 1.64 -14.35 43.62
CA ASN A 4 1.58 -15.20 42.45
C ASN A 4 1.53 -14.30 41.20
N ASP A 5 2.53 -14.43 40.34
CA ASP A 5 2.84 -13.55 39.20
C ASP A 5 1.93 -13.88 38.00
N SER A 6 0.61 -13.84 38.18
CA SER A 6 -0.34 -14.32 37.16
C SER A 6 -1.69 -13.59 37.14
N SER A 7 -1.69 -12.28 37.36
CA SER A 7 -2.83 -11.43 37.00
C SER A 7 -2.52 -10.69 35.70
N ASN A 8 -2.48 -11.40 34.58
CA ASN A 8 -2.29 -10.76 33.28
C ASN A 8 -3.66 -10.24 32.79
N ILE A 9 -3.88 -8.92 32.87
CA ILE A 9 -5.07 -8.29 32.30
C ILE A 9 -4.98 -8.45 30.78
N PRO A 10 -5.96 -9.09 30.11
CA PRO A 10 -5.90 -9.27 28.66
C PRO A 10 -5.99 -7.92 27.96
N VAL A 11 -4.95 -7.55 27.23
CA VAL A 11 -4.92 -6.33 26.41
C VAL A 11 -5.41 -6.68 25.01
N PRO A 12 -6.45 -6.01 24.48
CA PRO A 12 -6.92 -6.25 23.12
C PRO A 12 -5.86 -5.82 22.08
N PRO A 13 -5.86 -6.44 20.89
CA PRO A 13 -4.98 -6.02 19.80
C PRO A 13 -5.32 -4.59 19.34
N SER A 14 -4.34 -3.92 18.72
CA SER A 14 -4.53 -2.57 18.17
C SER A 14 -5.62 -2.54 17.09
N ASP A 15 -6.52 -1.55 17.17
CA ASP A 15 -7.62 -1.32 16.24
C ASP A 15 -7.45 -0.01 15.44
N ILE A 16 -6.32 0.69 15.60
CA ILE A 16 -6.06 1.98 14.94
C ILE A 16 -6.20 1.89 13.42
N GLY A 17 -5.77 0.79 12.81
CA GLY A 17 -5.90 0.57 11.36
C GLY A 17 -7.35 0.48 10.91
N LYS A 18 -8.24 -0.04 11.77
CA LYS A 18 -9.69 -0.05 11.50
C LYS A 18 -10.25 1.36 11.62
N HIS A 19 -9.93 2.08 12.70
CA HIS A 19 -10.40 3.45 12.92
C HIS A 19 -9.97 4.40 11.79
N ILE A 20 -8.69 4.39 11.42
CA ILE A 20 -8.22 5.20 10.29
C ILE A 20 -8.83 4.70 8.98
N GLY A 21 -8.94 3.38 8.78
CA GLY A 21 -9.64 2.78 7.63
C GLY A 21 -11.04 3.36 7.40
N THR A 22 -11.84 3.52 8.46
CA THR A 22 -13.20 4.08 8.36
C THR A 22 -13.24 5.53 7.88
N LEU A 23 -12.16 6.31 8.02
CA LEU A 23 -12.08 7.66 7.46
C LEU A 23 -12.09 7.62 5.92
N LEU A 24 -11.47 6.60 5.32
CA LEU A 24 -11.50 6.45 3.86
C LEU A 24 -12.92 6.14 3.34
N ASP A 25 -13.75 5.47 4.14
CA ASP A 25 -15.11 5.07 3.79
C ASP A 25 -16.16 6.16 4.04
N SER A 26 -16.04 6.87 5.16
CA SER A 26 -17.01 7.90 5.60
C SER A 26 -16.99 9.17 4.76
N LYS A 27 -15.87 9.46 4.07
CA LYS A 27 -15.63 10.69 3.30
C LYS A 27 -15.51 11.97 4.13
N ASP A 28 -15.53 11.86 5.45
CA ASP A 28 -15.45 12.99 6.36
C ASP A 28 -14.06 13.65 6.33
N GLY A 29 -14.00 14.95 6.07
CA GLY A 29 -12.73 15.71 6.16
C GLY A 29 -11.76 15.53 5.00
N MET A 30 -12.18 14.90 3.89
CA MET A 30 -11.35 14.76 2.69
C MET A 30 -11.01 16.13 2.08
N ASP A 31 -9.72 16.39 1.90
CA ASP A 31 -9.16 17.69 1.49
C ASP A 31 -8.26 17.59 0.24
N VAL A 32 -8.21 16.42 -0.39
CA VAL A 32 -7.54 16.18 -1.67
C VAL A 32 -8.31 15.17 -2.52
N SER A 33 -8.20 15.32 -3.84
CA SER A 33 -8.69 14.36 -4.81
C SER A 33 -7.63 14.04 -5.86
N PHE A 34 -7.71 12.83 -6.41
CA PHE A 34 -6.84 12.33 -7.46
C PHE A 34 -7.69 11.93 -8.65
N ALA A 35 -7.38 12.48 -9.82
CA ALA A 35 -7.98 12.03 -11.08
C ALA A 35 -7.12 10.89 -11.64
N ILE A 36 -7.72 9.70 -11.79
CA ILE A 36 -7.08 8.48 -12.27
C ILE A 36 -7.95 7.90 -13.36
N GLY A 37 -7.66 8.30 -14.60
CA GLY A 37 -8.47 7.95 -15.76
C GLY A 37 -9.78 8.69 -15.73
N ASP A 38 -10.87 7.95 -15.75
CA ASP A 38 -12.24 8.43 -15.64
C ASP A 38 -12.73 8.51 -14.19
N GLU A 39 -11.92 8.07 -13.22
CA GLU A 39 -12.29 8.06 -11.80
C GLU A 39 -11.65 9.23 -11.02
N ILE A 40 -12.41 9.77 -10.07
CA ILE A 40 -11.91 10.73 -9.07
C ILE A 40 -11.96 10.07 -7.69
N LEU A 41 -10.80 9.95 -7.04
CA LEU A 41 -10.66 9.36 -5.72
C LEU A 41 -10.31 10.43 -4.70
N PHE A 42 -11.06 10.49 -3.61
CA PHE A 42 -10.88 11.48 -2.53
C PHE A 42 -10.12 10.87 -1.35
N ALA A 43 -9.34 11.71 -0.66
CA ALA A 43 -8.49 11.29 0.46
C ALA A 43 -8.13 12.47 1.38
N HIS A 44 -7.29 12.18 2.38
CA HIS A 44 -6.80 13.11 3.39
C HIS A 44 -5.30 13.38 3.20
N ARG A 45 -4.90 14.62 2.97
CA ARG A 45 -3.50 15.03 2.75
C ARG A 45 -2.61 14.60 3.91
N ALA A 46 -3.07 14.81 5.15
CA ALA A 46 -2.32 14.49 6.36
C ALA A 46 -1.99 12.99 6.46
N VAL A 47 -2.98 12.11 6.20
CA VAL A 47 -2.78 10.65 6.24
C VAL A 47 -1.80 10.22 5.15
N LEU A 48 -2.01 10.68 3.91
CA LEU A 48 -1.14 10.34 2.78
C LEU A 48 0.31 10.79 3.01
N ALA A 49 0.50 12.05 3.44
CA ALA A 49 1.81 12.64 3.69
C ALA A 49 2.54 12.04 4.91
N ALA A 50 1.81 11.48 5.87
CA ALA A 50 2.41 10.76 6.99
C ALA A 50 2.92 9.37 6.58
N ARG A 51 2.28 8.74 5.60
CA ARG A 51 2.50 7.33 5.26
C ARG A 51 3.36 7.12 4.01
N SER A 52 3.46 8.11 3.14
CA SER A 52 4.24 8.05 1.90
C SER A 52 5.12 9.30 1.76
N PRO A 53 6.46 9.16 1.79
CA PRO A 53 7.38 10.26 1.54
C PRO A 53 7.16 10.91 0.16
N ALA A 54 6.90 10.12 -0.88
CA ALA A 54 6.63 10.63 -2.22
C ALA A 54 5.34 11.48 -2.26
N LEU A 55 4.26 11.00 -1.62
CA LEU A 55 3.02 11.79 -1.50
C LEU A 55 3.21 13.01 -0.61
N ARG A 56 4.04 12.94 0.44
CA ARG A 56 4.37 14.09 1.28
C ARG A 56 5.00 15.20 0.45
N GLU A 57 6.01 14.87 -0.36
CA GLU A 57 6.66 15.83 -1.25
C GLU A 57 5.68 16.38 -2.27
N GLN A 58 4.90 15.50 -2.92
CA GLN A 58 3.91 15.91 -3.91
C GLN A 58 2.79 16.81 -3.34
N LEU A 59 2.35 16.55 -2.10
CA LEU A 59 1.22 17.24 -1.48
C LEU A 59 1.64 18.45 -0.65
N LEU A 60 2.80 18.41 0.00
CA LEU A 60 3.22 19.43 0.97
C LEU A 60 4.51 20.16 0.55
N GLY A 61 5.25 19.64 -0.44
CA GLY A 61 6.53 20.21 -0.89
C GLY A 61 6.40 21.50 -1.72
N SER A 62 5.22 21.77 -2.28
CA SER A 62 4.93 23.06 -2.94
C SER A 62 4.15 23.98 -2.00
N THR A 63 4.87 24.89 -1.33
CA THR A 63 4.28 25.99 -0.58
C THR A 63 3.61 26.98 -1.54
N GLY A 64 2.32 26.78 -1.80
CA GLY A 64 1.54 27.70 -2.64
C GLY A 64 0.04 27.45 -2.52
N ASN A 65 -0.57 28.07 -1.51
CA ASN A 65 -2.01 28.29 -1.35
C ASN A 65 -2.91 27.05 -1.20
N ALA A 66 -3.09 26.65 0.05
CA ALA A 66 -4.16 25.77 0.50
C ALA A 66 -5.52 26.50 0.44
N THR A 67 -6.10 26.57 -0.76
CA THR A 67 -7.55 26.80 -0.93
C THR A 67 -7.97 26.21 -2.27
N ARG A 68 -8.70 25.08 -2.22
CA ARG A 68 -9.34 24.41 -3.36
C ARG A 68 -8.45 24.26 -4.59
N SER A 69 -7.32 23.58 -4.42
CA SER A 69 -6.53 23.13 -5.57
C SER A 69 -7.37 22.16 -6.42
N PRO A 70 -7.27 22.21 -7.76
CA PRO A 70 -7.90 21.22 -8.63
C PRO A 70 -7.41 19.80 -8.29
N PRO A 71 -8.16 18.74 -8.70
CA PRO A 71 -7.72 17.37 -8.51
C PRO A 71 -6.29 17.15 -8.98
N ILE A 72 -5.50 16.43 -8.19
CA ILE A 72 -4.15 16.05 -8.58
C ILE A 72 -4.30 14.98 -9.66
N ALA A 73 -4.03 15.35 -10.91
CA ALA A 73 -4.05 14.41 -12.01
C ALA A 73 -2.89 13.43 -11.86
N ILE A 74 -3.21 12.15 -11.62
CA ILE A 74 -2.23 11.07 -11.75
C ILE A 74 -2.38 10.53 -13.17
N THR A 75 -1.31 10.61 -13.94
CA THR A 75 -1.33 10.10 -15.31
C THR A 75 -1.55 8.57 -15.29
N THR A 76 -2.64 8.13 -15.93
CA THR A 76 -3.10 6.73 -16.00
C THR A 76 -2.07 5.75 -16.51
N HIS A 77 -1.07 6.22 -17.28
CA HIS A 77 0.01 5.36 -17.78
C HIS A 77 0.82 4.71 -16.66
N LYS A 78 0.79 5.29 -15.44
CA LYS A 78 1.50 4.74 -14.29
C LYS A 78 0.62 3.76 -13.52
N ILE A 79 -0.61 4.11 -13.17
CA ILE A 79 -1.40 3.31 -12.23
C ILE A 79 -2.87 3.20 -12.62
N THR A 80 -3.45 2.00 -12.47
CA THR A 80 -4.88 1.77 -12.68
C THR A 80 -5.69 2.19 -11.46
N PRO A 81 -6.98 2.55 -11.62
CA PRO A 81 -7.83 2.93 -10.48
C PRO A 81 -7.91 1.85 -9.39
N ALA A 82 -8.01 0.58 -9.80
CA ALA A 82 -8.03 -0.55 -8.86
C ALA A 82 -6.73 -0.66 -8.04
N THR A 83 -5.57 -0.48 -8.67
CA THR A 83 -4.27 -0.52 -7.97
C THR A 83 -4.13 0.66 -7.02
N PHE A 84 -4.58 1.85 -7.42
CA PHE A 84 -4.54 3.01 -6.53
C PHE A 84 -5.49 2.88 -5.34
N ARG A 85 -6.70 2.31 -5.53
CA ARG A 85 -7.61 1.97 -4.41
C ARG A 85 -6.98 1.00 -3.43
N ALA A 86 -6.36 -0.07 -3.93
CA ALA A 86 -5.62 -1.02 -3.11
C ALA A 86 -4.49 -0.34 -2.31
N MET A 87 -3.74 0.55 -2.95
CA MET A 87 -2.69 1.32 -2.29
C MET A 87 -3.25 2.28 -1.22
N LEU A 88 -4.36 2.99 -1.51
CA LEU A 88 -5.04 3.83 -0.52
C LEU A 88 -5.50 3.00 0.67
N ARG A 89 -6.12 1.84 0.45
CA ARG A 89 -6.53 0.94 1.54
C ARG A 89 -5.34 0.57 2.42
N PHE A 90 -4.19 0.22 1.84
CA PHE A 90 -2.98 -0.04 2.60
C PHE A 90 -2.50 1.18 3.38
N ILE A 91 -2.50 2.38 2.78
CA ILE A 91 -2.06 3.61 3.46
C ILE A 91 -2.86 3.85 4.76
N TYR A 92 -4.16 3.60 4.73
CA TYR A 92 -5.06 3.84 5.87
C TYR A 92 -5.11 2.69 6.88
N THR A 93 -4.89 1.45 6.43
CA THR A 93 -5.13 0.25 7.28
C THR A 93 -3.88 -0.57 7.58
N ASP A 94 -2.79 -0.35 6.86
CA ASP A 94 -1.55 -1.15 6.88
C ASP A 94 -1.73 -2.63 6.47
N ASN A 95 -2.89 -2.98 5.90
CA ASN A 95 -3.24 -4.32 5.44
C ASN A 95 -3.10 -4.45 3.92
N LEU A 96 -2.71 -5.64 3.45
CA LEU A 96 -2.67 -5.94 2.02
C LEU A 96 -4.11 -6.20 1.51
N PRO A 97 -4.42 -5.86 0.24
CA PRO A 97 -5.69 -6.29 -0.36
C PRO A 97 -5.87 -7.80 -0.25
N GLY A 98 -7.06 -8.21 0.19
CA GLY A 98 -7.39 -9.63 0.41
C GLY A 98 -7.01 -10.20 1.77
N ASP A 99 -6.34 -9.45 2.66
CA ASP A 99 -6.12 -9.92 4.04
C ASP A 99 -7.43 -9.93 4.86
N ASN A 100 -8.39 -9.08 4.47
CA ASN A 100 -9.69 -8.91 5.15
C ASN A 100 -10.91 -9.12 4.22
N GLU A 101 -10.70 -9.41 2.93
CA GLU A 101 -11.76 -9.58 1.91
C GLU A 101 -11.59 -10.93 1.18
N LEU A 102 -12.70 -11.54 0.73
CA LEU A 102 -12.81 -12.92 0.22
C LEU A 102 -12.10 -13.21 -1.13
N GLY A 103 -11.04 -12.49 -1.47
CA GLY A 103 -10.30 -12.68 -2.72
C GLY A 103 -8.80 -12.58 -2.52
N HIS A 104 -8.07 -13.66 -2.83
CA HIS A 104 -6.63 -13.58 -3.02
C HIS A 104 -6.35 -12.65 -4.21
N PRO A 105 -5.52 -11.60 -4.05
CA PRO A 105 -5.16 -10.75 -5.17
C PRO A 105 -4.44 -11.59 -6.24
N SER A 106 -4.78 -11.39 -7.51
CA SER A 106 -4.08 -12.07 -8.60
C SER A 106 -2.59 -11.67 -8.63
N THR A 107 -1.75 -12.53 -9.21
CA THR A 107 -0.32 -12.24 -9.41
C THR A 107 -0.10 -10.92 -10.14
N GLU A 108 -0.94 -10.61 -11.13
CA GLU A 108 -0.90 -9.33 -11.85
C GLU A 108 -1.24 -8.14 -10.94
N ALA A 109 -2.28 -8.26 -10.12
CA ALA A 109 -2.64 -7.22 -9.16
C ALA A 109 -1.51 -6.96 -8.16
N LEU A 110 -0.83 -8.01 -7.69
CA LEU A 110 0.34 -7.90 -6.82
C LEU A 110 1.54 -7.23 -7.50
N HIS A 111 1.82 -7.55 -8.78
CA HIS A 111 2.87 -6.88 -9.54
C HIS A 111 2.58 -5.38 -9.72
N ASN A 112 1.34 -5.02 -10.06
CA ASN A 112 0.92 -3.63 -10.19
C ASN A 112 1.01 -2.88 -8.86
N LEU A 113 0.62 -3.53 -7.76
CA LEU A 113 0.71 -2.94 -6.43
C LEU A 113 2.15 -2.81 -5.95
N LEU A 114 3.04 -3.75 -6.29
CA LEU A 114 4.47 -3.64 -6.02
C LEU A 114 5.09 -2.46 -6.76
N ALA A 115 4.73 -2.25 -8.03
CA ALA A 115 5.14 -1.08 -8.81
C ALA A 115 4.68 0.24 -8.17
N ALA A 116 3.41 0.30 -7.77
CA ALA A 116 2.85 1.45 -7.07
C ALA A 116 3.58 1.72 -5.74
N ALA A 117 3.84 0.66 -4.96
CA ALA A 117 4.54 0.78 -3.69
C ALA A 117 5.96 1.35 -3.85
N ASP A 118 6.64 1.03 -4.95
CA ASP A 118 7.94 1.62 -5.28
C ASP A 118 7.82 3.11 -5.62
N TRP A 119 6.91 3.49 -6.54
CA TRP A 119 6.71 4.90 -6.94
C TRP A 119 6.30 5.81 -5.78
N TYR A 120 5.49 5.29 -4.85
CA TYR A 120 5.00 6.04 -3.71
C TYR A 120 5.82 5.80 -2.43
N ALA A 121 6.99 5.15 -2.54
CA ALA A 121 7.91 4.90 -1.43
C ALA A 121 7.26 4.20 -0.21
N LEU A 122 6.37 3.25 -0.46
CA LEU A 122 5.68 2.43 0.54
C LEU A 122 6.44 1.12 0.77
N HIS A 123 7.59 1.19 1.45
CA HIS A 123 8.51 0.05 1.59
C HIS A 123 7.85 -1.21 2.18
N ARG A 124 7.02 -1.06 3.23
CA ARG A 124 6.33 -2.19 3.86
C ARG A 124 5.34 -2.88 2.90
N LEU A 125 4.57 -2.11 2.12
CA LEU A 125 3.66 -2.66 1.12
C LEU A 125 4.43 -3.43 0.04
N LYS A 126 5.56 -2.86 -0.40
CA LYS A 126 6.44 -3.49 -1.38
C LYS A 126 6.92 -4.87 -0.92
N LEU A 127 7.36 -4.98 0.34
CA LEU A 127 7.78 -6.26 0.94
C LEU A 127 6.62 -7.25 1.10
N LEU A 128 5.43 -6.78 1.48
CA LEU A 128 4.23 -7.65 1.54
C LEU A 128 3.87 -8.22 0.18
N CYS A 129 3.84 -7.38 -0.87
CA CYS A 129 3.60 -7.83 -2.24
C CYS A 129 4.65 -8.85 -2.67
N ALA A 130 5.93 -8.57 -2.39
CA ALA A 130 7.02 -9.47 -2.69
C ALA A 130 6.88 -10.82 -1.98
N ASN A 131 6.57 -10.82 -0.69
CA ASN A 131 6.39 -12.05 0.07
C ASN A 131 5.22 -12.90 -0.47
N LYS A 132 4.10 -12.26 -0.84
CA LYS A 132 2.96 -12.97 -1.41
C LYS A 132 3.28 -13.55 -2.80
N LEU A 133 3.93 -12.76 -3.66
CA LEU A 133 4.42 -13.23 -4.97
C LEU A 133 5.43 -14.38 -4.84
N TRP A 134 6.25 -14.37 -3.78
CA TRP A 134 7.19 -15.44 -3.49
C TRP A 134 6.49 -16.73 -3.09
N ASN A 135 5.49 -16.66 -2.21
CA ASN A 135 4.74 -17.83 -1.76
C ASN A 135 3.90 -18.46 -2.88
N ASP A 136 3.45 -17.64 -3.84
CA ASP A 136 2.64 -18.07 -4.99
C ASP A 136 3.48 -18.32 -6.27
N ILE A 137 4.80 -18.44 -6.14
CA ILE A 137 5.69 -18.59 -7.30
C ILE A 137 5.51 -19.96 -7.97
N SER A 138 5.49 -19.97 -9.29
CA SER A 138 5.39 -21.16 -10.12
C SER A 138 6.39 -21.09 -11.27
N VAL A 139 6.60 -22.20 -11.98
CA VAL A 139 7.50 -22.26 -13.15
C VAL A 139 7.11 -21.23 -14.22
N ASP A 140 5.81 -20.95 -14.38
CA ASP A 140 5.30 -20.00 -15.37
C ASP A 140 5.43 -18.54 -14.92
N THR A 141 5.43 -18.29 -13.61
CA THR A 141 5.42 -16.93 -13.04
C THR A 141 6.80 -16.44 -12.59
N VAL A 142 7.76 -17.34 -12.33
CA VAL A 142 9.09 -17.02 -11.78
C VAL A 142 9.84 -15.96 -12.60
N ALA A 143 9.80 -16.04 -13.94
CA ALA A 143 10.49 -15.09 -14.81
C ALA A 143 9.89 -13.68 -14.72
N ALA A 144 8.56 -13.59 -14.71
CA ALA A 144 7.83 -12.32 -14.58
C ALA A 144 8.06 -11.70 -13.19
N THR A 145 7.98 -12.50 -12.13
CA THR A 145 8.22 -12.04 -10.74
C THR A 145 9.66 -11.57 -10.54
N LEU A 146 10.65 -12.27 -11.10
CA LEU A 146 12.05 -11.86 -11.05
C LEU A 146 12.30 -10.55 -11.83
N ALA A 147 11.68 -10.41 -13.01
CA ALA A 147 11.77 -9.18 -13.80
C ALA A 147 11.13 -7.99 -13.06
N CYS A 148 9.99 -8.21 -12.41
CA CYS A 148 9.30 -7.23 -11.58
C CYS A 148 10.17 -6.79 -10.39
N ALA A 149 10.77 -7.74 -9.66
CA ALA A 149 11.67 -7.47 -8.54
C ALA A 149 12.85 -6.57 -8.94
N LYS A 150 13.46 -6.85 -10.10
CA LYS A 150 14.57 -6.03 -10.64
C LYS A 150 14.10 -4.64 -11.04
N LYS A 151 12.99 -4.55 -11.76
CA LYS A 151 12.45 -3.28 -12.30
C LYS A 151 12.08 -2.29 -11.21
N TYR A 152 11.49 -2.78 -10.13
CA TYR A 152 11.00 -1.95 -9.03
C TYR A 152 11.88 -2.07 -7.79
N ASN A 153 13.19 -2.32 -7.95
CA ASN A 153 14.19 -2.26 -6.88
C ASN A 153 13.83 -3.02 -5.58
N CYS A 154 13.40 -4.29 -5.67
CA CYS A 154 13.12 -5.16 -4.53
C CYS A 154 14.20 -6.26 -4.40
N PRO A 155 15.30 -6.00 -3.67
CA PRO A 155 16.41 -6.95 -3.53
C PRO A 155 16.04 -8.22 -2.76
N GLU A 156 15.08 -8.16 -1.84
CA GLU A 156 14.63 -9.27 -1.01
C GLU A 156 13.96 -10.37 -1.86
N LEU A 157 13.07 -9.96 -2.77
CA LEU A 157 12.41 -10.86 -3.72
C LEU A 157 13.42 -11.46 -4.71
N ARG A 158 14.38 -10.65 -5.15
CA ARG A 158 15.45 -11.10 -6.06
C ARG A 158 16.35 -12.15 -5.40
N THR A 159 16.75 -11.93 -4.15
CA THR A 159 17.66 -12.84 -3.43
C THR A 159 16.99 -14.19 -3.22
N SER A 160 15.75 -14.17 -2.74
CA SER A 160 14.96 -15.39 -2.51
C SER A 160 14.80 -16.20 -3.80
N ALA A 161 14.45 -15.53 -4.91
CA ALA A 161 14.26 -16.18 -6.21
C ALA A 161 15.52 -16.76 -6.83
N LEU A 162 16.69 -16.14 -6.61
CA LEU A 162 17.95 -16.69 -7.09
C LEU A 162 18.40 -17.92 -6.28
N THR A 163 18.13 -17.96 -4.98
CA THR A 163 18.48 -19.10 -4.13
C THR A 163 17.66 -20.36 -4.41
N SER A 164 16.48 -20.24 -5.00
CA SER A 164 15.61 -21.39 -5.30
C SER A 164 15.82 -22.01 -6.68
N LEU A 165 16.73 -21.44 -7.48
CA LEU A 165 17.14 -21.96 -8.79
C LEU A 165 18.49 -22.71 -8.73
N GLN A 166 19.05 -22.90 -7.53
CA GLN A 166 20.25 -23.70 -7.26
C GLN A 166 19.86 -25.01 -6.57
#